data_AF-A0A363T0Q1-F1
#
_entry.id   AF-A0A363T0Q1-F1
#
_cell.length_a   1.000
_cell.length_b   1.000
_cell.length_c   1.000
_cell.angle_alpha   90.00
_cell.angle_beta   90.00
_cell.angle_gamma   90.00
#
_symmetry.space_group_name_H-M   'P 1'
#
loop_
_entity.id
_entity.type
_entity.pdbx_description
1 polymer ?
#
loop_
_entity_poly.entity_id
_entity_poly.type
_entity_poly.pdbx_seq_one_letter_code
_entity_poly.pdbx_strand_id
1 'polypeptide(L)'
;MPGPPGTVDNAIIPEALFFLNRNIINSSRKDLIMDMDNQNHFISQWRKYFSSAELPITYYYSNQVSDEDSGASQVVDRCLIANLRRVREGFPFVYEAKTQGCAGGKRYSGFSQSLRPRFEYFLSCGIPGELEGERYKRDPDLVSQYLLQHPPFEAPASYLVFKRWDRLTENETPLAVVFFATGDVLSGLFALANYDMLEPDGVITPMGAGCASIIGYALEQAGAAHPRCVLGMFDVSVRPHVGKDELTFAIPFQRFIQLVNYMDESFLITSSWDKVRARLT
;
A
#
# COMPACT_ATOMS: atom_id res chain seq x y z
N MET A 1 43.50 31.09 4.05
CA MET A 1 43.20 29.65 4.20
C MET A 1 41.79 29.53 4.76
N PRO A 2 40.83 28.94 4.03
CA PRO A 2 39.52 28.65 4.59
C PRO A 2 39.60 27.37 5.43
N GLY A 3 38.91 27.36 6.58
CA GLY A 3 38.86 26.24 7.53
C GLY A 3 38.14 25.00 6.98
N PRO A 4 38.25 23.85 7.66
CA PRO A 4 37.73 22.59 7.15
C PRO A 4 36.19 22.61 7.14
N PRO A 5 35.55 21.91 6.18
CA PRO A 5 34.10 21.84 6.14
C PRO A 5 33.60 21.05 7.34
N GLY A 6 32.64 21.65 8.06
CA GLY A 6 31.93 21.03 9.16
C GLY A 6 31.26 19.74 8.70
N THR A 7 31.32 18.74 9.57
CA THR A 7 30.57 17.49 9.49
C THR A 7 29.09 17.82 9.31
N VAL A 8 28.53 17.42 8.16
CA VAL A 8 27.10 17.44 7.93
C VAL A 8 26.49 16.43 8.89
N ASP A 9 25.62 16.92 9.77
CA ASP A 9 24.83 16.11 10.70
C ASP A 9 24.20 14.92 9.97
N ASN A 10 24.44 13.72 10.50
CA ASN A 10 23.76 12.51 10.08
C ASN A 10 22.26 12.74 10.19
N ALA A 11 21.59 12.74 9.04
CA ALA A 11 20.16 12.80 8.94
C ALA A 11 19.54 11.73 9.84
N ILE A 12 18.71 12.20 10.76
CA ILE A 12 17.83 11.43 11.63
C ILE A 12 17.06 10.44 10.75
N ILE A 13 17.41 9.16 10.85
CA ILE A 13 16.54 8.08 10.39
C ILE A 13 15.24 8.24 11.21
N PRO A 14 14.05 8.40 10.60
CA PRO A 14 12.84 8.56 11.38
C PRO A 14 12.64 7.31 12.25
N GLU A 15 12.67 7.50 13.57
CA GLU A 15 12.39 6.46 14.58
C GLU A 15 11.12 5.66 14.27
N ALA A 16 10.17 6.23 13.50
CA ALA A 16 8.94 5.60 13.04
C ALA A 16 9.13 4.23 12.33
N LEU A 17 10.19 4.07 11.52
CA LEU A 17 10.48 2.80 10.84
C LEU A 17 11.07 1.75 11.79
N PHE A 18 11.82 2.19 12.81
CA PHE A 18 12.33 1.31 13.86
C PHE A 18 11.23 0.91 14.86
N PHE A 19 10.23 1.79 15.06
CA PHE A 19 9.06 1.54 15.91
C PHE A 19 8.08 0.52 15.30
N LEU A 20 7.92 0.48 13.97
CA LEU A 20 7.15 -0.58 13.28
C LEU A 20 7.70 -1.98 13.62
N ASN A 21 9.02 -2.12 13.78
CA ASN A 21 9.70 -3.39 14.07
C ASN A 21 9.50 -3.91 15.51
N ARG A 22 9.09 -3.06 16.46
CA ARG A 22 8.90 -3.46 17.88
C ARG A 22 7.46 -3.36 18.38
N ASN A 23 6.68 -2.39 17.91
CA ASN A 23 5.34 -2.15 18.48
C ASN A 23 4.22 -2.94 17.78
N ILE A 24 4.38 -3.32 16.51
CA ILE A 24 3.40 -4.21 15.85
C ILE A 24 3.48 -5.62 16.44
N ILE A 25 4.68 -6.06 16.86
CA ILE A 25 4.90 -7.41 17.39
C ILE A 25 4.55 -7.51 18.90
N ASN A 26 4.56 -6.40 19.66
CA ASN A 26 4.39 -6.42 21.13
C ASN A 26 3.18 -5.64 21.69
N SER A 27 2.31 -5.07 20.86
CA SER A 27 1.17 -4.30 21.37
C SER A 27 0.00 -5.20 21.75
N SER A 28 -0.18 -5.41 23.05
CA SER A 28 -1.32 -6.05 23.71
C SER A 28 -2.63 -5.23 23.69
N ARG A 29 -2.85 -4.40 22.66
CA ARG A 29 -4.13 -3.69 22.46
C ARG A 29 -5.10 -4.59 21.71
N LYS A 30 -6.21 -4.96 22.35
CA LYS A 30 -7.32 -5.71 21.73
C LYS A 30 -7.84 -5.04 20.45
N ASP A 31 -7.71 -3.73 20.32
CA ASP A 31 -8.18 -2.93 19.18
C ASP A 31 -7.30 -3.07 17.92
N LEU A 32 -6.17 -3.77 18.01
CA LEU A 32 -5.26 -3.99 16.88
C LEU A 32 -5.48 -5.33 16.17
N ILE A 33 -6.34 -6.20 16.69
CA ILE A 33 -6.47 -7.57 16.22
C ILE A 33 -7.61 -7.65 15.22
N MET A 34 -7.37 -8.34 14.11
CA MET A 34 -8.43 -8.76 13.22
C MET A 34 -9.35 -9.73 13.95
N ASP A 35 -10.63 -9.41 14.11
CA ASP A 35 -11.64 -10.36 14.59
C ASP A 35 -12.75 -10.55 13.55
N MET A 36 -13.48 -11.65 13.68
CA MET A 36 -14.54 -12.00 12.73
C MET A 36 -15.71 -11.02 12.79
N ASP A 37 -15.92 -10.33 13.92
CA ASP A 37 -16.99 -9.36 14.08
C ASP A 37 -16.71 -8.10 13.26
N ASN A 38 -15.47 -7.57 13.31
CA ASN A 38 -14.99 -6.46 12.49
C ASN A 38 -15.00 -6.81 11.00
N GLN A 39 -14.62 -8.05 10.65
CA GLN A 39 -14.70 -8.53 9.27
C GLN A 39 -16.12 -8.46 8.71
N ASN A 40 -17.07 -9.05 9.46
CA ASN A 40 -18.47 -9.12 9.07
C ASN A 40 -19.15 -7.75 9.09
N HIS A 41 -18.81 -6.91 10.08
CA HIS A 41 -19.30 -5.54 10.19
C HIS A 41 -18.89 -4.73 8.96
N PHE A 42 -17.61 -4.74 8.59
CA PHE A 42 -17.17 -4.06 7.37
C PHE A 42 -17.88 -4.59 6.13
N ILE A 43 -17.98 -5.91 5.93
CA ILE A 43 -18.63 -6.49 4.74
C ILE A 43 -20.09 -6.03 4.67
N SER A 44 -20.80 -5.96 5.80
CA SER A 44 -22.17 -5.47 5.88
C SER A 44 -22.26 -3.99 5.47
N GLN A 45 -21.41 -3.13 6.05
CA GLN A 45 -21.36 -1.70 5.75
C GLN A 45 -20.97 -1.44 4.29
N TRP A 46 -20.00 -2.20 3.77
CA TRP A 46 -19.55 -2.11 2.40
C TRP A 46 -20.68 -2.42 1.42
N ARG A 47 -21.43 -3.51 1.64
CA ARG A 47 -22.59 -3.85 0.82
C ARG A 47 -23.71 -2.80 0.92
N LYS A 48 -23.92 -2.23 2.10
CA LYS A 48 -24.94 -1.19 2.35
C LYS A 48 -24.65 0.10 1.57
N TYR A 49 -23.40 0.55 1.55
CA TYR A 49 -23.03 1.86 1.03
C TYR A 49 -22.36 1.84 -0.35
N PHE A 50 -21.66 0.76 -0.68
CA PHE A 50 -20.89 0.59 -1.92
C PHE A 50 -21.43 -0.53 -2.82
N SER A 51 -22.59 -1.10 -2.48
CA SER A 51 -23.33 -2.05 -3.32
C SER A 51 -22.50 -3.27 -3.72
N SER A 52 -22.31 -3.50 -5.03
CA SER A 52 -21.58 -4.65 -5.59
C SER A 52 -20.09 -4.37 -5.80
N ALA A 53 -19.58 -3.24 -5.30
CA ALA A 53 -18.15 -2.92 -5.39
C ALA A 53 -17.31 -4.05 -4.78
N GLU A 54 -16.20 -4.37 -5.46
CA GLU A 54 -15.29 -5.43 -5.05
C GLU A 54 -14.77 -5.24 -3.62
N LEU A 55 -14.60 -6.36 -2.90
CA LEU A 55 -13.96 -6.33 -1.59
C LEU A 55 -12.46 -6.00 -1.73
N PRO A 56 -11.89 -5.25 -0.78
CA PRO A 56 -10.47 -4.94 -0.81
C PRO A 56 -9.61 -6.17 -0.54
N ILE A 57 -8.34 -6.05 -0.90
CA ILE A 57 -7.30 -6.98 -0.46
C ILE A 57 -6.55 -6.39 0.74
N THR A 58 -5.82 -7.24 1.43
CA THR A 58 -4.99 -6.90 2.58
C THR A 58 -3.64 -7.59 2.46
N TYR A 59 -2.70 -7.18 3.32
CA TYR A 59 -1.45 -7.90 3.49
C TYR A 59 -0.89 -7.79 4.90
N TYR A 60 -0.06 -8.76 5.28
CA TYR A 60 0.67 -8.80 6.54
C TYR A 60 1.99 -9.55 6.36
N TYR A 61 2.95 -9.26 7.24
CA TYR A 61 4.21 -10.02 7.30
C TYR A 61 4.08 -11.17 8.30
N SER A 62 4.66 -12.32 7.98
CA SER A 62 4.69 -13.48 8.85
C SER A 62 5.97 -14.31 8.68
N ASN A 63 6.37 -15.00 9.74
CA ASN A 63 7.43 -16.01 9.70
C ASN A 63 6.89 -17.43 9.43
N GLN A 64 5.56 -17.59 9.45
CA GLN A 64 4.87 -18.85 9.23
C GLN A 64 3.68 -18.64 8.30
N VAL A 65 3.45 -19.59 7.41
CA VAL A 65 2.34 -19.59 6.46
C VAL A 65 1.72 -20.97 6.54
N SER A 66 0.39 -21.05 6.48
CA SER A 66 -0.31 -22.33 6.49
C SER A 66 0.01 -23.15 5.23
N ASP A 67 -0.07 -24.47 5.33
CA ASP A 67 0.11 -25.36 4.16
C ASP A 67 -0.96 -25.08 3.09
N GLU A 68 -2.17 -24.69 3.51
CA GLU A 68 -3.26 -24.29 2.62
C GLU A 68 -2.89 -23.03 1.82
N ASP A 69 -2.44 -21.96 2.48
CA ASP A 69 -2.06 -20.72 1.82
C ASP A 69 -0.86 -20.90 0.90
N SER A 70 0.14 -21.65 1.37
CA SER A 70 1.33 -21.99 0.59
C SER A 70 0.98 -22.81 -0.65
N GLY A 71 0.10 -23.81 -0.51
CA GLY A 71 -0.33 -24.67 -1.61
C GLY A 71 -1.26 -23.98 -2.61
N ALA A 72 -2.06 -23.00 -2.18
CA ALA A 72 -2.96 -22.23 -3.04
C ALA A 72 -2.27 -21.02 -3.72
N SER A 73 -1.15 -20.55 -3.17
CA SER A 73 -0.35 -19.45 -3.72
C SER A 73 0.29 -19.82 -5.05
N GLN A 74 0.20 -18.92 -6.04
CA GLN A 74 0.78 -19.10 -7.36
C GLN A 74 1.39 -17.81 -7.88
N VAL A 75 2.60 -17.92 -8.45
CA VAL A 75 3.25 -16.84 -9.19
C VAL A 75 2.83 -16.96 -10.66
N VAL A 76 2.00 -16.01 -11.12
CA VAL A 76 1.48 -15.97 -12.50
C VAL A 76 2.15 -14.92 -13.37
N ASP A 77 2.85 -13.96 -12.75
CA ASP A 77 3.57 -12.87 -13.45
C ASP A 77 4.82 -12.45 -12.66
N ARG A 78 5.77 -11.76 -13.28
CA ARG A 78 6.91 -11.16 -12.58
C ARG A 78 6.50 -9.92 -11.77
N CYS A 79 5.52 -9.15 -12.21
CA CYS A 79 5.04 -7.97 -11.52
C CYS A 79 4.24 -8.38 -10.27
N LEU A 80 4.63 -7.90 -9.09
CA LEU A 80 3.90 -8.17 -7.85
C LEU A 80 2.43 -7.76 -7.98
N ILE A 81 2.14 -6.59 -8.55
CA ILE A 81 0.77 -6.08 -8.73
C ILE A 81 -0.06 -7.00 -9.64
N ALA A 82 0.52 -7.57 -10.69
CA ALA A 82 -0.19 -8.47 -11.59
C ALA A 82 -0.65 -9.76 -10.88
N ASN A 83 0.15 -10.27 -9.94
CA ASN A 83 -0.21 -11.44 -9.13
C ASN A 83 -1.42 -11.16 -8.21
N LEU A 84 -1.66 -9.90 -7.84
CA LEU A 84 -2.77 -9.52 -6.96
C LEU A 84 -4.15 -9.71 -7.61
N ARG A 85 -4.23 -9.93 -8.93
CA ARG A 85 -5.49 -10.34 -9.59
C ARG A 85 -6.07 -11.61 -8.97
N ARG A 86 -5.23 -12.60 -8.67
CA ARG A 86 -5.68 -13.85 -8.01
C ARG A 86 -6.13 -13.60 -6.58
N VAL A 87 -5.52 -12.63 -5.90
CA VAL A 87 -5.93 -12.22 -4.55
C VAL A 87 -7.33 -11.61 -4.57
N ARG A 88 -7.60 -10.76 -5.55
CA ARG A 88 -8.93 -10.20 -5.82
C ARG A 88 -9.98 -11.28 -6.10
N GLU A 89 -9.58 -12.39 -6.73
CA GLU A 89 -10.42 -13.59 -6.95
C GLU A 89 -10.59 -14.47 -5.70
N GLY A 90 -9.84 -14.19 -4.62
CA GLY A 90 -9.95 -14.87 -3.32
C GLY A 90 -8.89 -15.93 -3.06
N PHE A 91 -7.83 -16.02 -3.87
CA PHE A 91 -6.68 -16.90 -3.62
C PHE A 91 -5.58 -16.15 -2.85
N PRO A 92 -4.91 -16.76 -1.87
CA PRO A 92 -3.80 -16.12 -1.19
C PRO A 92 -2.61 -15.94 -2.14
N PHE A 93 -1.77 -14.94 -1.88
CA PHE A 93 -0.46 -14.79 -2.52
C PHE A 93 0.62 -14.64 -1.47
N VAL A 94 1.50 -15.63 -1.40
CA VAL A 94 2.62 -15.70 -0.46
C VAL A 94 3.89 -15.27 -1.17
N TYR A 95 4.44 -14.14 -0.74
CA TYR A 95 5.63 -13.52 -1.33
C TYR A 95 6.79 -13.51 -0.34
N GLU A 96 7.97 -13.96 -0.75
CA GLU A 96 9.18 -14.00 0.08
C GLU A 96 10.39 -13.54 -0.74
N ALA A 97 11.57 -13.42 -0.12
CA ALA A 97 12.78 -13.00 -0.81
C ALA A 97 13.09 -13.83 -2.08
N LYS A 98 12.91 -15.16 -2.03
CA LYS A 98 13.20 -16.07 -3.15
C LYS A 98 12.07 -16.21 -4.19
N THR A 99 10.86 -15.70 -3.93
CA THR A 99 9.77 -15.74 -4.93
C THR A 99 10.20 -15.02 -6.20
N GLN A 100 9.96 -15.61 -7.37
CA GLN A 100 10.25 -14.92 -8.64
C GLN A 100 9.46 -13.61 -8.71
N GLY A 101 10.11 -12.50 -9.13
CA GLY A 101 9.42 -11.22 -9.23
C GLY A 101 10.28 -10.08 -9.77
N CYS A 102 9.67 -8.90 -9.91
CA CYS A 102 10.32 -7.68 -10.37
C CYS A 102 11.12 -6.98 -9.25
N ALA A 103 12.14 -6.22 -9.63
CA ALA A 103 12.98 -5.48 -8.68
C ALA A 103 12.19 -4.47 -7.84
N GLY A 104 11.19 -3.81 -8.43
CA GLY A 104 10.30 -2.91 -7.72
C GLY A 104 9.50 -3.63 -6.62
N GLY A 105 8.92 -4.79 -6.94
CA GLY A 105 8.20 -5.61 -5.96
C GLY A 105 9.07 -5.98 -4.76
N LYS A 106 10.30 -6.48 -5.01
CA LYS A 106 11.26 -6.81 -3.95
C LYS A 106 11.66 -5.61 -3.10
N ARG A 107 11.89 -4.46 -3.73
CA ARG A 107 12.28 -3.24 -3.03
C ARG A 107 11.19 -2.73 -2.11
N TYR A 108 9.98 -2.57 -2.64
CA TYR A 108 8.88 -1.98 -1.89
C TYR A 108 8.20 -2.95 -0.93
N SER A 109 8.49 -4.25 -1.02
CA SER A 109 8.14 -5.25 0.00
C SER A 109 9.23 -5.46 1.06
N GLY A 110 10.34 -4.72 1.01
CA GLY A 110 11.46 -4.84 1.96
C GLY A 110 12.34 -6.09 1.79
N PHE A 111 12.13 -6.91 0.76
CA PHE A 111 12.94 -8.11 0.50
C PHE A 111 14.24 -7.84 -0.26
N SER A 112 14.46 -6.61 -0.71
CA SER A 112 15.73 -6.17 -1.27
C SER A 112 15.95 -4.67 -1.09
N GLN A 113 17.10 -4.28 -0.54
CA GLN A 113 17.48 -2.87 -0.40
C GLN A 113 18.25 -2.39 -1.63
N SER A 114 18.61 -3.31 -2.52
CA SER A 114 19.43 -3.04 -3.70
C SER A 114 18.62 -2.47 -4.85
N LEU A 115 19.27 -1.61 -5.62
CA LEU A 115 18.79 -1.14 -6.92
C LEU A 115 19.68 -1.73 -8.02
N ARG A 116 19.17 -1.71 -9.25
CA ARG A 116 20.01 -1.98 -10.42
C ARG A 116 21.16 -0.97 -10.51
N PRO A 117 22.31 -1.34 -11.09
CA PRO A 117 23.36 -0.37 -11.41
C PRO A 117 22.81 0.77 -12.28
N ARG A 118 23.28 1.99 -12.02
CA ARG A 118 22.92 3.22 -12.74
C ARG A 118 21.41 3.50 -12.72
N PHE A 119 20.75 3.22 -11.59
CA PHE A 119 19.30 3.41 -11.44
C PHE A 119 18.88 4.86 -11.63
N GLU A 120 19.72 5.81 -11.22
CA GLU A 120 19.55 7.23 -11.43
C GLU A 120 19.37 7.61 -12.91
N TYR A 121 20.13 6.97 -13.81
CA TYR A 121 19.96 7.11 -15.25
C TYR A 121 18.74 6.34 -15.76
N PHE A 122 18.49 5.15 -15.21
CA PHE A 122 17.30 4.36 -15.57
C PHE A 122 16.01 5.13 -15.29
N LEU A 123 15.85 5.71 -14.11
CA LEU A 123 14.61 6.41 -13.74
C LEU A 123 14.49 7.78 -14.42
N SER A 124 15.57 8.30 -14.98
CA SER A 124 15.63 9.60 -15.66
C SER A 124 15.89 9.47 -17.17
N CYS A 125 16.97 10.05 -17.69
CA CYS A 125 17.21 10.27 -19.12
C CYS A 125 17.76 9.06 -19.89
N GLY A 126 18.15 7.99 -19.21
CA GLY A 126 18.84 6.85 -19.81
C GLY A 126 20.31 7.15 -20.12
N ILE A 127 20.94 6.25 -20.88
CA ILE A 127 22.32 6.37 -21.36
C ILE A 127 22.29 6.04 -22.86
N PRO A 128 22.65 6.97 -23.75
CA PRO A 128 22.59 6.75 -25.20
C PRO A 128 23.31 5.46 -25.62
N GLY A 129 22.62 4.60 -26.38
CA GLY A 129 23.16 3.33 -26.85
C GLY A 129 23.25 2.21 -25.81
N GLU A 130 22.93 2.48 -24.54
CA GLU A 130 23.07 1.49 -23.46
C GLU A 130 21.78 1.28 -22.64
N LEU A 131 20.99 2.32 -22.40
CA LEU A 131 19.85 2.29 -21.48
C LEU A 131 18.76 3.28 -21.90
N GLU A 132 17.54 2.79 -22.15
CA GLU A 132 16.44 3.60 -22.72
C GLU A 132 15.93 4.73 -21.82
N GLY A 133 15.99 4.60 -20.49
CA GLY A 133 15.57 5.62 -19.51
C GLY A 133 14.06 5.81 -19.43
N GLU A 134 13.49 5.72 -18.24
CA GLU A 134 12.04 5.81 -18.00
C GLU A 134 11.50 7.23 -18.00
N ARG A 135 12.36 8.24 -17.75
CA ARG A 135 12.03 9.67 -17.74
C ARG A 135 10.93 10.07 -16.74
N TYR A 136 10.80 9.33 -15.63
CA TYR A 136 9.94 9.73 -14.50
C TYR A 136 10.51 10.92 -13.71
N LYS A 137 11.83 11.08 -13.74
CA LYS A 137 12.54 12.24 -13.20
C LYS A 137 13.38 12.88 -14.29
N ARG A 138 13.58 14.20 -14.19
CA ARG A 138 14.27 14.98 -15.22
C ARG A 138 15.73 14.54 -15.43
N ASP A 139 16.45 14.29 -14.35
CA ASP A 139 17.89 14.02 -14.38
C ASP A 139 18.34 13.08 -13.24
N PRO A 140 19.54 12.47 -13.36
CA PRO A 140 20.09 11.57 -12.35
C PRO A 140 20.28 12.17 -10.94
N ASP A 141 20.61 13.46 -10.85
CA ASP A 141 20.82 14.13 -9.56
C ASP A 141 19.51 14.21 -8.77
N LEU A 142 18.41 14.54 -9.46
CA LEU A 142 17.08 14.55 -8.88
C LEU A 142 16.64 13.14 -8.43
N VAL A 143 17.00 12.09 -9.17
CA VAL A 143 16.75 10.71 -8.73
C VAL A 143 17.53 10.39 -7.45
N SER A 144 18.80 10.78 -7.40
CA SER A 144 19.65 10.53 -6.22
C SER A 144 19.10 11.23 -4.98
N GLN A 145 18.70 12.50 -5.09
CA GLN A 145 18.05 13.23 -3.99
C GLN A 145 16.72 12.60 -3.57
N TYR A 146 15.90 12.18 -4.55
CA TYR A 146 14.66 11.48 -4.28
C TYR A 146 14.89 10.19 -3.49
N LEU A 147 15.91 9.39 -3.85
CA LEU A 147 16.24 8.15 -3.16
C LEU A 147 16.74 8.36 -1.73
N LEU A 148 17.46 9.46 -1.46
CA LEU A 148 17.89 9.82 -0.11
C LEU A 148 16.68 10.11 0.81
N GLN A 149 15.63 10.71 0.26
CA GLN A 149 14.39 10.98 0.99
C GLN A 149 13.48 9.75 1.12
N HIS A 150 13.71 8.71 0.33
CA HIS A 150 12.89 7.49 0.28
C HIS A 150 13.77 6.24 0.43
N PRO A 151 14.41 6.06 1.61
CA PRO A 151 15.26 4.91 1.86
C PRO A 151 14.45 3.61 1.77
N PRO A 152 15.06 2.50 1.30
CA PRO A 152 14.41 1.19 1.39
C PRO A 152 14.30 0.76 2.86
N PHE A 153 13.38 -0.14 3.15
CA PHE A 153 13.26 -0.80 4.45
C PHE A 153 13.57 -2.31 4.31
N GLU A 154 13.72 -2.98 5.43
CA GLU A 154 13.88 -4.44 5.50
C GLU A 154 12.57 -5.09 5.94
N ALA A 155 12.16 -6.15 5.25
CA ALA A 155 10.96 -6.89 5.59
C ALA A 155 11.06 -7.42 7.04
N PRO A 156 10.05 -7.21 7.89
CA PRO A 156 10.10 -7.62 9.30
C PRO A 156 9.92 -9.13 9.51
N ALA A 157 9.63 -9.88 8.45
CA ALA A 157 9.45 -11.33 8.49
C ALA A 157 9.76 -11.99 7.13
N SER A 158 9.85 -13.31 7.12
CA SER A 158 10.20 -14.11 5.93
C SER A 158 9.19 -14.03 4.78
N TYR A 159 7.91 -13.85 5.10
CA TYR A 159 6.81 -13.84 4.13
C TYR A 159 6.00 -12.55 4.24
N LEU A 160 5.56 -12.05 3.09
CA LEU A 160 4.50 -11.06 2.91
C LEU A 160 3.32 -11.79 2.29
N VAL A 161 2.22 -11.91 3.03
CA VAL A 161 1.04 -12.67 2.63
C VAL A 161 -0.06 -11.69 2.26
N PHE A 162 -0.58 -11.83 1.04
CA PHE A 162 -1.75 -11.08 0.57
C PHE A 162 -2.98 -11.99 0.60
N LYS A 163 -4.10 -11.45 1.09
CA LYS A 163 -5.41 -12.11 1.10
C LYS A 163 -6.50 -11.12 0.75
N ARG A 164 -7.64 -11.59 0.25
CA ARG A 164 -8.84 -10.76 0.19
C ARG A 164 -9.42 -10.61 1.59
N TRP A 165 -10.10 -9.50 1.86
CA TRP A 165 -10.64 -9.19 3.19
C TRP A 165 -11.44 -10.35 3.82
N ASP A 166 -12.30 -11.01 3.04
CA ASP A 166 -13.15 -12.15 3.44
C ASP A 166 -12.40 -13.50 3.58
N ARG A 167 -11.09 -13.51 3.34
CA ARG A 167 -10.22 -14.70 3.47
C ARG A 167 -9.27 -14.63 4.66
N LEU A 168 -9.30 -13.53 5.39
CA LEU A 168 -8.53 -13.38 6.64
C LEU A 168 -9.15 -14.22 7.76
N THR A 169 -8.27 -14.73 8.63
CA THR A 169 -8.61 -15.41 9.88
C THR A 169 -8.25 -14.54 11.10
N GLU A 170 -8.74 -14.90 12.29
CA GLU A 170 -8.60 -14.09 13.52
C GLU A 170 -7.15 -13.77 13.92
N ASN A 171 -6.17 -14.58 13.51
CA ASN A 171 -4.76 -14.35 13.86
C ASN A 171 -3.98 -13.60 12.77
N GLU A 172 -4.66 -13.15 11.71
CA GLU A 172 -4.03 -12.52 10.55
C GLU A 172 -4.36 -11.03 10.55
N THR A 173 -3.57 -10.27 11.30
CA THR A 173 -3.75 -8.81 11.43
C THR A 173 -3.11 -8.08 10.25
N PRO A 174 -3.90 -7.41 9.38
CA PRO A 174 -3.35 -6.65 8.26
C PRO A 174 -2.54 -5.43 8.68
N LEU A 175 -1.64 -5.01 7.80
CA LEU A 175 -0.93 -3.73 7.91
C LEU A 175 -1.66 -2.62 7.15
N ALA A 176 -2.30 -2.97 6.03
CA ALA A 176 -3.13 -2.06 5.26
C ALA A 176 -4.24 -2.81 4.52
N VAL A 177 -5.25 -2.04 4.12
CA VAL A 177 -6.37 -2.45 3.28
C VAL A 177 -6.26 -1.71 1.96
N VAL A 178 -6.30 -2.43 0.84
CA VAL A 178 -6.07 -1.89 -0.50
C VAL A 178 -7.27 -2.17 -1.38
N PHE A 179 -7.96 -1.10 -1.76
CA PHE A 179 -9.06 -1.14 -2.71
C PHE A 179 -8.52 -0.98 -4.12
N PHE A 180 -9.00 -1.80 -5.05
CA PHE A 180 -8.91 -1.54 -6.49
C PHE A 180 -10.26 -0.99 -6.92
N ALA A 181 -10.29 0.27 -7.35
CA ALA A 181 -11.54 1.03 -7.42
C ALA A 181 -11.57 1.98 -8.61
N THR A 182 -12.77 2.18 -9.16
CA THR A 182 -13.08 3.20 -10.16
C THR A 182 -13.51 4.51 -9.50
N GLY A 183 -13.70 5.57 -10.31
CA GLY A 183 -13.95 6.93 -9.83
C GLY A 183 -15.04 7.07 -8.77
N ASP A 184 -16.16 6.35 -8.86
CA ASP A 184 -17.27 6.49 -7.91
C ASP A 184 -16.95 5.86 -6.56
N VAL A 185 -16.36 4.66 -6.54
CA VAL A 185 -15.90 4.02 -5.30
C VAL A 185 -14.78 4.87 -4.67
N LEU A 186 -13.84 5.36 -5.47
CA LEU A 186 -12.78 6.26 -5.00
C LEU A 186 -13.33 7.55 -4.41
N SER A 187 -14.40 8.12 -4.98
CA SER A 187 -15.02 9.34 -4.45
C SER A 187 -15.58 9.14 -3.04
N GLY A 188 -16.19 7.97 -2.79
CA GLY A 188 -16.67 7.61 -1.46
C GLY A 188 -15.54 7.38 -0.47
N LEU A 189 -14.52 6.61 -0.87
CA LEU A 189 -13.33 6.38 -0.02
C LEU A 189 -12.60 7.68 0.30
N PHE A 190 -12.47 8.59 -0.68
CA PHE A 190 -11.85 9.90 -0.51
C PHE A 190 -12.61 10.77 0.49
N ALA A 191 -13.94 10.89 0.35
CA ALA A 191 -14.75 11.67 1.27
C ALA A 191 -14.73 11.08 2.69
N LEU A 192 -14.76 9.74 2.81
CA LEU A 192 -14.69 9.06 4.10
C LEU A 192 -13.33 9.30 4.78
N ALA A 193 -12.22 9.20 4.03
CA ALA A 193 -10.87 9.41 4.56
C ALA A 193 -10.63 10.83 5.13
N ASN A 194 -11.44 11.80 4.74
CA ASN A 194 -11.37 13.19 5.22
C ASN A 194 -12.45 13.54 6.25
N TYR A 195 -13.34 12.61 6.60
CA TYR A 195 -14.54 12.89 7.41
C TYR A 195 -14.21 13.47 8.80
N ASP A 196 -13.17 12.95 9.45
CA ASP A 196 -12.71 13.32 10.79
C ASP A 196 -11.37 14.09 10.79
N MET A 197 -10.89 14.52 9.63
CA MET A 197 -9.62 15.25 9.50
C MET A 197 -9.86 16.76 9.47
N LEU A 198 -9.05 17.51 10.21
CA LEU A 198 -9.07 18.97 10.16
C LEU A 198 -8.42 19.48 8.87
N GLU A 199 -7.30 18.86 8.50
CA GLU A 199 -6.53 19.20 7.31
C GLU A 199 -7.18 18.62 6.03
N PRO A 200 -7.07 19.32 4.89
CA PRO A 200 -7.70 18.90 3.64
C PRO A 200 -6.97 17.76 2.92
N ASP A 201 -5.87 17.25 3.47
CA ASP A 201 -4.97 16.27 2.87
C ASP A 201 -4.97 14.93 3.61
N GLY A 202 -6.15 14.48 4.06
CA GLY A 202 -6.37 13.12 4.59
C GLY A 202 -6.09 12.01 3.56
N VAL A 203 -5.93 12.37 2.28
CA VAL A 203 -5.48 11.52 1.19
C VAL A 203 -4.29 12.15 0.48
N ILE A 204 -3.23 11.37 0.27
CA ILE A 204 -2.04 11.77 -0.50
C ILE A 204 -1.92 10.96 -1.79
N THR A 205 -1.26 11.53 -2.80
CA THR A 205 -0.93 10.85 -4.07
C THR A 205 0.56 11.01 -4.38
N PRO A 206 1.43 10.31 -3.62
CA PRO A 206 2.87 10.40 -3.81
C PRO A 206 3.30 9.74 -5.13
N MET A 207 4.35 10.28 -5.75
CA MET A 207 5.00 9.65 -6.89
C MET A 207 5.72 8.38 -6.43
N GLY A 208 5.55 7.27 -7.15
CA GLY A 208 6.25 6.03 -6.84
C GLY A 208 5.79 4.90 -7.74
N ALA A 209 6.44 3.74 -7.61
CA ALA A 209 6.00 2.54 -8.33
C ALA A 209 4.64 2.04 -7.79
N GLY A 210 3.95 1.20 -8.55
CA GLY A 210 2.69 0.60 -8.07
C GLY A 210 2.79 -0.05 -6.69
N CYS A 211 3.85 -0.84 -6.47
CA CYS A 211 4.12 -1.49 -5.17
C CYS A 211 4.44 -0.48 -4.06
N ALA A 212 5.05 0.67 -4.37
CA ALA A 212 5.31 1.73 -3.40
C ALA A 212 4.00 2.32 -2.88
N SER A 213 3.04 2.56 -3.78
CA SER A 213 1.74 3.15 -3.43
C SER A 213 0.86 2.27 -2.55
N ILE A 214 0.97 0.93 -2.66
CA ILE A 214 0.14 0.02 -1.88
C ILE A 214 0.83 -0.57 -0.65
N ILE A 215 2.18 -0.61 -0.61
CA ILE A 215 2.95 -1.13 0.52
C ILE A 215 3.72 -0.02 1.21
N GLY A 216 4.74 0.53 0.55
CA GLY A 216 5.72 1.42 1.17
C GLY A 216 5.09 2.65 1.84
N TYR A 217 4.31 3.42 1.07
CA TYR A 217 3.66 4.63 1.60
C TYR A 217 2.57 4.30 2.62
N ALA A 218 1.85 3.18 2.45
CA ALA A 218 0.85 2.76 3.43
C ALA A 218 1.50 2.40 4.78
N LEU A 219 2.66 1.74 4.77
CA LEU A 219 3.44 1.44 5.98
C LEU A 219 4.02 2.70 6.63
N GLU A 220 4.52 3.64 5.82
CA GLU A 220 4.98 4.94 6.32
C GLU A 220 3.85 5.68 7.04
N GLN A 221 2.66 5.74 6.43
CA GLN A 221 1.49 6.37 7.03
C GLN A 221 0.98 5.64 8.27
N ALA A 222 1.14 4.31 8.35
CA ALA A 222 0.79 3.54 9.56
C ALA A 222 1.63 3.96 10.79
N GLY A 223 2.84 4.49 10.58
CA GLY A 223 3.70 5.03 11.64
C GLY A 223 3.54 6.53 11.92
N ALA A 224 2.71 7.24 11.16
CA ALA A 224 2.53 8.68 11.29
C ALA A 224 1.59 9.04 12.46
N ALA A 225 1.77 10.23 13.04
CA ALA A 225 0.88 10.74 14.09
C ALA A 225 -0.56 10.95 13.59
N HIS A 226 -0.69 11.36 12.32
CA HIS A 226 -1.96 11.54 11.62
C HIS A 226 -1.93 10.73 10.32
N PRO A 227 -2.23 9.42 10.36
CA PRO A 227 -2.17 8.54 9.20
C PRO A 227 -3.09 9.01 8.08
N ARG A 228 -2.52 9.21 6.88
CA ARG A 228 -3.27 9.54 5.66
C ARG A 228 -3.48 8.30 4.81
N CYS A 229 -4.52 8.31 3.98
CA CYS A 229 -4.72 7.29 2.97
C CYS A 229 -3.89 7.60 1.72
N VAL A 230 -3.57 6.58 0.93
CA VAL A 230 -2.74 6.71 -0.27
C VAL A 230 -3.57 6.37 -1.50
N LEU A 231 -3.80 7.36 -2.35
CA LEU A 231 -4.30 7.14 -3.70
C LEU A 231 -3.12 6.86 -4.63
N GLY A 232 -3.18 5.77 -5.39
CA GLY A 232 -2.02 5.22 -6.10
C GLY A 232 -2.35 4.55 -7.44
N MET A 233 -1.43 3.70 -7.89
CA MET A 233 -1.51 2.99 -9.18
C MET A 233 -1.44 3.88 -10.43
N PHE A 234 -0.70 4.99 -10.34
CA PHE A 234 -0.41 5.93 -11.44
C PHE A 234 0.91 5.64 -12.18
N ASP A 235 1.73 4.72 -11.69
CA ASP A 235 2.97 4.28 -12.34
C ASP A 235 2.67 3.74 -13.75
N VAL A 236 3.13 4.42 -14.80
CA VAL A 236 2.73 4.06 -16.17
C VAL A 236 3.25 2.68 -16.59
N SER A 237 4.33 2.19 -15.97
CA SER A 237 4.84 0.84 -16.21
C SER A 237 3.96 -0.25 -15.60
N VAL A 238 3.19 0.07 -14.54
CA VAL A 238 2.29 -0.88 -13.88
C VAL A 238 0.86 -0.83 -14.41
N ARG A 239 0.43 0.30 -14.99
CA ARG A 239 -0.93 0.50 -15.55
C ARG A 239 -1.43 -0.67 -16.41
N PRO A 240 -0.61 -1.33 -17.25
CA PRO A 240 -1.07 -2.47 -18.06
C PRO A 240 -1.52 -3.70 -17.25
N HIS A 241 -1.20 -3.78 -15.96
CA HIS A 241 -1.51 -4.93 -15.10
C HIS A 241 -2.82 -4.79 -14.31
N VAL A 242 -3.47 -3.62 -14.35
CA VAL A 242 -4.73 -3.31 -13.65
C VAL A 242 -5.81 -2.86 -14.63
N GLY A 243 -7.06 -2.77 -14.19
CA GLY A 243 -8.16 -2.29 -15.03
C GLY A 243 -7.90 -0.86 -15.54
N LYS A 244 -8.31 -0.59 -16.78
CA LYS A 244 -8.07 0.71 -17.45
C LYS A 244 -8.61 1.92 -16.65
N ASP A 245 -9.73 1.73 -15.95
CA ASP A 245 -10.43 2.76 -15.17
C ASP A 245 -10.21 2.59 -13.65
N GLU A 246 -9.34 1.66 -13.25
CA GLU A 246 -9.06 1.36 -11.84
C GLU A 246 -7.82 2.09 -11.36
N LEU A 247 -7.86 2.61 -10.14
CA LEU A 247 -6.70 3.00 -9.35
C LEU A 247 -6.71 2.22 -8.04
N THR A 248 -5.71 2.45 -7.18
CA THR A 248 -5.71 1.88 -5.83
C THR A 248 -5.91 2.93 -4.76
N PHE A 249 -6.63 2.56 -3.70
CA PHE A 249 -6.74 3.34 -2.48
C PHE A 249 -6.26 2.47 -1.31
N ALA A 250 -5.08 2.78 -0.77
CA ALA A 250 -4.48 2.04 0.33
C ALA A 250 -4.68 2.80 1.65
N ILE A 251 -5.16 2.08 2.67
CA ILE A 251 -5.51 2.63 3.98
C ILE A 251 -4.73 1.86 5.04
N PRO A 252 -3.92 2.52 5.89
CA PRO A 252 -3.33 1.86 7.06
C PRO A 252 -4.40 1.17 7.90
N PHE A 253 -4.17 -0.06 8.38
CA PHE A 253 -5.22 -0.90 8.96
C PHE A 253 -5.97 -0.23 10.11
N GLN A 254 -5.25 0.44 11.02
CA GLN A 254 -5.88 1.16 12.13
C GLN A 254 -6.76 2.32 11.68
N ARG A 255 -6.29 3.06 10.67
CA ARG A 255 -7.09 4.12 10.04
C ARG A 255 -8.35 3.53 9.39
N PHE A 256 -8.23 2.38 8.74
CA PHE A 256 -9.36 1.70 8.13
C PHE A 256 -10.46 1.35 9.14
N ILE A 257 -10.12 0.76 10.29
CA ILE A 257 -11.11 0.42 11.33
C ILE A 257 -11.86 1.67 11.82
N GLN A 258 -11.15 2.80 12.00
CA GLN A 258 -11.80 4.08 12.35
C GLN A 258 -12.80 4.52 11.28
N LEU A 259 -12.40 4.48 10.01
CA LEU A 259 -13.26 4.89 8.90
C LEU A 259 -14.52 4.01 8.77
N VAL A 260 -14.40 2.70 9.03
CA VAL A 260 -15.56 1.79 9.05
C VAL A 260 -16.57 2.20 10.12
N ASN A 261 -16.09 2.58 11.31
CA ASN A 261 -16.96 3.03 12.42
C ASN A 261 -17.69 4.35 12.11
N TYR A 262 -17.15 5.18 11.22
CA TYR A 262 -17.78 6.44 10.80
C TYR A 262 -18.84 6.25 9.70
N MET A 263 -18.94 5.08 9.07
CA MET A 263 -19.78 4.94 7.86
C MET A 263 -21.25 5.30 8.11
N ASP A 264 -21.82 4.92 9.26
CA ASP A 264 -23.23 5.18 9.61
C ASP A 264 -23.54 6.61 10.07
N GLU A 265 -22.53 7.45 10.29
CA GLU A 265 -22.70 8.86 10.65
C GLU A 265 -22.16 9.84 9.59
N SER A 266 -21.41 9.32 8.62
CA SER A 266 -20.78 10.10 7.56
C SER A 266 -21.75 10.52 6.43
N PHE A 267 -21.20 11.21 5.43
CA PHE A 267 -21.91 11.57 4.20
C PHE A 267 -22.59 10.38 3.48
N LEU A 268 -22.20 9.13 3.78
CA LEU A 268 -22.76 7.92 3.19
C LEU A 268 -24.26 7.72 3.47
N ILE A 269 -24.82 8.35 4.51
CA ILE A 269 -26.27 8.31 4.80
C ILE A 269 -27.07 9.42 4.10
N THR A 270 -26.42 10.25 3.30
CA THR A 270 -27.03 11.45 2.72
C THR A 270 -27.56 11.23 1.30
N SER A 271 -28.53 12.06 0.91
CA SER A 271 -29.08 12.07 -0.46
C SER A 271 -28.04 12.38 -1.55
N SER A 272 -26.93 13.03 -1.20
CA SER A 272 -25.81 13.27 -2.12
C SER A 272 -25.10 11.97 -2.46
N TRP A 273 -24.83 11.13 -1.44
CA TRP A 273 -24.23 9.82 -1.67
C TRP A 273 -25.20 8.87 -2.37
N ASP A 274 -26.50 8.90 -2.06
CA ASP A 274 -27.49 8.05 -2.73
C ASP A 274 -27.45 8.16 -4.27
N LYS A 275 -27.19 9.36 -4.80
CA LYS A 275 -27.03 9.60 -6.25
C LYS A 275 -25.79 8.92 -6.82
N VAL A 276 -24.69 8.86 -6.06
CA VAL A 276 -23.46 8.18 -6.48
C VAL A 276 -23.60 6.67 -6.32
N ARG A 277 -24.18 6.20 -5.19
CA ARG A 277 -24.45 4.78 -4.96
C ARG A 277 -25.31 4.18 -6.06
N ALA A 278 -26.28 4.93 -6.60
CA ALA A 278 -27.09 4.48 -7.75
C ALA A 278 -26.30 4.24 -9.05
N ARG A 279 -25.03 4.67 -9.12
CA ARG A 279 -24.12 4.40 -10.24
C ARG A 279 -23.23 3.17 -10.00
N LEU A 280 -23.26 2.59 -8.80
CA LEU A 280 -22.50 1.40 -8.40
C LEU A 280 -23.28 0.09 -8.62
N THR A 281 -24.51 0.15 -9.15
CA THR A 281 -25.42 -0.98 -9.37
C THR A 281 -25.53 -1.37 -10.83
#